data_AF-A0A367Q6T0-F1
#
_entry.id   AF-A0A367Q6T0-F1
#
_cell.length_a   1.000
_cell.length_b   1.000
_cell.length_c   1.000
_cell.angle_alpha   90.00
_cell.angle_beta   90.00
_cell.angle_gamma   90.00
#
_symmetry.space_group_name_H-M   'P 1'
#
loop_
_entity.id
_entity.type
_entity.pdbx_description
1 polymer ?
#
loop_
_entity_poly.entity_id
_entity_poly.type
_entity_poly.pdbx_seq_one_letter_code
_entity_poly.pdbx_strand_id
1 'polypeptide(L)'
;MELIELILVLATVVGVADGNTILIKDDADRPMTVKLACINTPKTTSQQSNLAATQKLKQLLPPQVPVVIRSTEKLNNGRTIGEVFVDNRSINLLLVQEGNAVVDRDSLYNCYETRTQYLIGEANAKNQRLGLWQQSNKKMNQSKTSTLRGKLIYEEIPPVMSARAYEGNEFFLITNSPKQNRLVLRPSVQVSRSQLRTLNNKEVEITAVYVEGTRPSPTKTACPIEFNGQCIPQGEGYQVLSIVQLK
;
A
#
# COMPACT_ATOMS: atom_id res chain seq x y z
N MET A 1 24.95 6.69 -20.43
CA MET A 1 24.55 6.82 -19.02
C MET A 1 25.60 7.69 -18.36
N GLU A 2 25.29 8.96 -18.12
CA GLU A 2 26.18 9.79 -17.31
C GLU A 2 26.15 9.24 -15.89
N LEU A 3 27.33 8.92 -15.36
CA LEU A 3 27.52 8.68 -13.94
C LEU A 3 27.18 10.00 -13.24
N ILE A 4 25.98 10.07 -12.64
CA ILE A 4 25.67 11.15 -11.72
C ILE A 4 26.64 10.95 -10.55
N GLU A 5 27.62 11.84 -10.42
CA GLU A 5 28.48 11.86 -9.24
C GLU A 5 27.58 11.98 -8.01
N LEU A 6 27.71 11.00 -7.13
CA LEU A 6 27.06 10.97 -5.84
C LEU A 6 27.65 12.09 -4.98
N ILE A 7 27.00 13.25 -4.99
CA ILE A 7 27.42 14.38 -4.16
C ILE A 7 26.80 14.20 -2.77
N LEU A 8 27.65 14.05 -1.77
CA LEU A 8 27.26 14.11 -0.36
C LEU A 8 27.37 15.55 0.12
N VAL A 9 26.29 16.03 0.73
CA VAL A 9 26.22 17.36 1.34
C VAL A 9 26.04 17.20 2.84
N LEU A 10 26.95 17.76 3.61
CA LEU A 10 26.78 17.92 5.05
C LEU A 10 25.98 19.20 5.31
N ALA A 11 25.00 19.11 6.19
CA ALA A 11 24.13 20.22 6.49
C ALA A 11 23.49 20.10 7.86
N THR A 12 22.95 21.20 8.35
CA THR A 12 22.17 21.26 9.58
C THR A 12 20.72 21.60 9.27
N VAL A 13 19.78 20.88 9.88
CA VAL A 13 18.34 21.14 9.71
C VAL A 13 17.97 22.48 10.35
N VAL A 14 17.30 23.33 9.59
CA VAL A 14 16.66 24.57 10.08
C VAL A 14 15.20 24.31 10.40
N GLY A 15 14.53 23.50 9.58
CA GLY A 15 13.15 23.12 9.81
C GLY A 15 12.58 22.26 8.70
N VAL A 16 11.27 22.04 8.78
CA VAL A 16 10.51 21.23 7.82
C VAL A 16 9.47 22.11 7.15
N ALA A 17 9.51 22.18 5.82
CA ALA A 17 8.58 22.97 5.02
C ALA A 17 7.26 22.23 4.80
N ASP A 18 7.33 20.95 4.40
CA ASP A 18 6.17 20.08 4.19
C ASP A 18 6.55 18.59 4.33
N GLY A 19 5.62 17.68 4.02
CA GLY A 19 5.80 16.25 4.23
C GLY A 19 6.94 15.59 3.43
N ASN A 20 7.52 16.27 2.43
CA ASN A 20 8.69 15.77 1.71
C ASN A 20 9.74 16.85 1.41
N THR A 21 9.72 17.96 2.14
CA THR A 21 10.65 19.07 1.92
C THR A 21 11.18 19.60 3.25
N ILE A 22 12.50 19.69 3.38
CA ILE A 22 13.19 20.24 4.55
C ILE A 22 13.97 21.50 4.18
N LEU A 23 14.19 22.35 5.19
CA LEU A 23 15.04 23.52 5.15
C LEU A 23 16.32 23.21 5.90
N ILE A 24 17.45 23.46 5.27
CA ILE A 24 18.78 23.21 5.84
C ILE A 24 19.68 24.43 5.66
N LYS A 25 20.80 24.41 6.37
CA LYS A 25 21.97 25.25 6.12
C LYS A 25 23.17 24.36 5.83
N ASP A 26 23.91 24.67 4.77
CA ASP A 26 25.17 23.99 4.49
C ASP A 26 26.29 24.46 5.45
N ASP A 27 27.48 23.87 5.34
CA ASP A 27 28.62 24.23 6.19
C ASP A 27 29.07 25.69 6.08
N ALA A 28 28.63 26.42 5.03
CA ALA A 28 28.87 27.84 4.84
C ALA A 28 27.72 28.72 5.37
N ASP A 29 26.81 28.15 6.17
CA ASP A 29 25.60 28.76 6.72
C ASP A 29 24.60 29.25 5.65
N ARG A 30 24.70 28.76 4.41
CA ARG A 30 23.81 29.18 3.32
C ARG A 30 22.51 28.38 3.37
N PRO A 31 21.34 29.04 3.33
CA PRO A 31 20.07 28.36 3.36
C PRO A 31 19.82 27.59 2.06
N MET A 32 19.32 26.36 2.18
CA MET A 32 18.96 25.50 1.06
C MET A 32 17.68 24.71 1.38
N THR A 33 16.92 24.40 0.32
CA THR A 33 15.78 23.51 0.39
C THR A 33 16.14 22.13 -0.15
N VAL A 34 15.71 21.07 0.54
CA VAL A 34 15.93 19.69 0.10
C VAL A 34 14.59 19.01 -0.04
N LYS A 35 14.24 18.60 -1.26
CA LYS A 35 13.11 17.72 -1.51
C LYS A 35 13.59 16.27 -1.39
N LEU A 36 12.88 15.46 -0.61
CA LEU A 36 13.21 14.06 -0.41
C LEU A 36 13.02 13.28 -1.72
N ALA A 37 14.09 12.65 -2.19
CA ALA A 37 14.12 11.84 -3.42
C ALA A 37 13.32 10.53 -3.29
N CYS A 38 12.83 10.05 -4.44
CA CYS A 38 12.23 8.72 -4.65
C CYS A 38 10.98 8.39 -3.83
N ILE A 39 10.42 9.40 -3.15
CA ILE A 39 9.20 9.29 -2.37
C ILE A 39 8.26 10.44 -2.71
N ASN A 40 6.97 10.17 -2.61
CA ASN A 40 5.94 11.19 -2.66
C ASN A 40 5.11 11.13 -1.38
N THR A 41 4.73 12.30 -0.89
CA THR A 41 3.69 12.43 0.13
C THR A 41 2.42 12.96 -0.53
N PRO A 42 1.24 12.42 -0.20
CA PRO A 42 0.00 12.83 -0.85
C PRO A 42 -0.28 14.31 -0.57
N LYS A 43 -0.29 15.12 -1.63
CA LYS A 43 -0.54 16.57 -1.55
C LYS A 43 -2.03 16.93 -1.41
N THR A 44 -2.95 16.02 -1.72
CA THR A 44 -4.35 16.39 -2.06
C THR A 44 -5.45 15.48 -1.50
N THR A 45 -5.16 14.52 -0.61
CA THR A 45 -6.23 13.68 -0.02
C THR A 45 -6.37 13.96 1.47
N SER A 46 -7.19 14.96 1.77
CA SER A 46 -7.45 15.57 3.09
C SER A 46 -6.24 16.29 3.68
N GLN A 47 -6.44 17.50 4.22
CA GLN A 47 -5.41 18.24 4.94
C GLN A 47 -4.71 17.40 6.03
N GLN A 48 -5.34 16.33 6.51
CA GLN A 48 -4.87 15.49 7.62
C GLN A 48 -3.69 14.55 7.30
N SER A 49 -3.60 14.03 6.06
CA SER A 49 -2.54 13.07 5.69
C SER A 49 -1.20 13.76 5.40
N ASN A 50 -1.24 14.95 4.80
CA ASN A 50 -0.04 15.78 4.61
C ASN A 50 0.48 16.31 5.97
N LEU A 51 -0.42 16.57 6.92
CA LEU A 51 -0.05 16.91 8.30
C LEU A 51 0.68 15.76 9.00
N ALA A 52 0.27 14.50 8.82
CA ALA A 52 0.93 13.35 9.45
C ALA A 52 2.39 13.18 8.98
N ALA A 53 2.63 13.22 7.67
CA ALA A 53 3.99 13.14 7.12
C ALA A 53 4.85 14.34 7.57
N THR A 54 4.29 15.55 7.56
CA THR A 54 4.98 16.76 8.03
C THR A 54 5.33 16.66 9.53
N GLN A 55 4.39 16.19 10.36
CA GLN A 55 4.61 15.99 11.80
C GLN A 55 5.68 14.94 12.06
N LYS A 56 5.63 13.81 11.35
CA LYS A 56 6.65 12.77 11.49
C LYS A 56 8.02 13.30 11.08
N LEU A 57 8.11 14.04 9.98
CA LEU A 57 9.36 14.63 9.52
C LEU A 57 9.91 15.64 10.54
N LYS A 58 9.06 16.46 11.19
CA LYS A 58 9.46 17.35 12.30
C LYS A 58 9.97 16.59 13.53
N GLN A 59 9.41 15.42 13.83
CA GLN A 59 9.88 14.57 14.93
C GLN A 59 11.24 13.94 14.62
N LEU A 60 11.44 13.51 13.37
CA LEU A 60 12.68 12.88 12.93
C LEU A 60 13.81 13.90 12.69
N LEU A 61 13.46 15.12 12.30
CA LEU A 61 14.38 16.19 11.95
C LEU A 61 14.01 17.49 12.70
N PRO A 62 14.17 17.52 14.03
CA PRO A 62 14.09 18.78 14.76
C PRO A 62 15.20 19.75 14.32
N PRO A 63 15.02 21.06 14.53
CA PRO A 63 16.06 22.04 14.22
C PRO A 63 17.39 21.69 14.89
N GLN A 64 18.49 22.06 14.24
CA GLN A 64 19.88 21.84 14.66
C GLN A 64 20.39 20.40 14.56
N VAL A 65 19.60 19.47 14.00
CA VAL A 65 20.08 18.12 13.71
C VAL A 65 21.04 18.13 12.52
N PRO A 66 22.25 17.54 12.63
CA PRO A 66 23.13 17.34 11.50
C PRO A 66 22.60 16.23 10.61
N VAL A 67 22.66 16.45 9.30
CA VAL A 67 22.21 15.50 8.28
C VAL A 67 23.27 15.34 7.19
N VAL A 68 23.29 14.15 6.59
CA VAL A 68 24.00 13.89 5.35
C VAL A 68 22.95 13.76 4.25
N ILE A 69 23.10 14.53 3.18
CA ILE A 69 22.21 14.49 2.02
C ILE A 69 22.96 13.87 0.87
N ARG A 70 22.44 12.77 0.37
CA ARG A 70 22.90 12.14 -0.87
C ARG A 70 22.11 12.73 -2.02
N SER A 71 22.72 13.66 -2.73
CA SER A 71 22.08 14.36 -3.86
C SER A 71 21.88 13.39 -5.02
N THR A 72 20.67 13.40 -5.59
CA THR A 72 20.34 12.62 -6.79
C THR A 72 20.40 13.44 -8.08
N GLU A 73 20.62 14.74 -7.96
CA GLU A 73 20.76 15.68 -9.07
C GLU A 73 21.96 16.62 -8.85
N LYS A 74 22.32 17.38 -9.90
CA LYS A 74 23.30 18.45 -9.77
C LYS A 74 22.78 19.50 -8.78
N LEU A 75 23.65 19.91 -7.85
CA LEU A 75 23.32 20.94 -6.88
C LEU A 75 23.02 22.25 -7.59
N ASN A 76 21.84 22.80 -7.33
CA ASN A 76 21.49 24.15 -7.75
C ASN A 76 21.52 25.08 -6.54
N ASN A 77 21.88 26.34 -6.75
CA ASN A 77 21.95 27.33 -5.68
C ASN A 77 20.56 27.49 -5.03
N GLY A 78 20.40 26.95 -3.81
CA GLY A 78 19.20 27.07 -2.99
C GLY A 78 18.24 25.87 -3.01
N ARG A 79 18.44 24.88 -3.89
CA ARG A 79 17.59 23.68 -3.93
C ARG A 79 18.34 22.43 -4.37
N THR A 80 18.03 21.32 -3.72
CA THR A 80 18.46 19.98 -4.16
C THR A 80 17.35 18.94 -3.96
N ILE A 81 17.48 17.80 -4.66
CA ILE A 81 16.70 16.58 -4.46
C ILE A 81 17.67 15.49 -3.98
N GLY A 82 17.33 14.84 -2.87
CA GLY A 82 18.24 13.83 -2.31
C GLY A 82 17.64 12.94 -1.24
N GLU A 83 18.40 11.92 -0.89
CA GLU A 83 18.13 11.06 0.27
C GLU A 83 18.78 11.66 1.51
N VAL A 84 17.99 11.85 2.57
CA VAL A 84 18.45 12.48 3.81
C VAL A 84 18.74 11.40 4.85
N PHE A 85 19.91 11.50 5.48
CA PHE A 85 20.38 10.55 6.49
C PHE A 85 20.69 11.25 7.81
N VAL A 86 20.26 10.64 8.91
CA VAL A 86 20.66 10.97 10.29
C VAL A 86 21.27 9.71 10.88
N ASP A 87 22.47 9.80 11.44
CA ASP A 87 23.17 8.64 12.03
C ASP A 87 23.17 7.40 11.12
N ASN A 88 23.46 7.62 9.82
CA ASN A 88 23.48 6.59 8.78
C ASN A 88 22.12 5.90 8.51
N ARG A 89 21.01 6.47 8.99
CA ARG A 89 19.64 5.99 8.75
C ARG A 89 18.92 6.90 7.75
N SER A 90 18.41 6.31 6.67
CA SER A 90 17.62 7.03 5.67
C SER A 90 16.27 7.45 6.24
N ILE A 91 16.03 8.76 6.29
CA ILE A 91 14.75 9.36 6.68
C ILE A 91 13.69 9.09 5.61
N ASN A 92 14.06 9.19 4.34
CA ASN A 92 13.18 8.90 3.22
C ASN A 92 12.62 7.47 3.32
N LEU A 93 13.49 6.49 3.55
CA LEU A 93 13.08 5.08 3.70
C LEU A 93 12.21 4.88 4.93
N LEU A 94 12.54 5.53 6.05
CA LEU A 94 11.74 5.44 7.28
C LEU A 94 10.32 5.96 7.07
N LEU A 95 10.14 7.08 6.35
CA LEU A 95 8.81 7.58 6.00
C LEU A 95 8.01 6.55 5.20
N VAL A 96 8.64 5.84 4.27
CA VAL A 96 7.97 4.78 3.50
C VAL A 96 7.62 3.57 4.36
N GLN A 97 8.56 3.11 5.21
CA GLN A 97 8.37 1.96 6.09
C GLN A 97 7.24 2.17 7.10
N GLU A 98 7.06 3.39 7.59
CA GLU A 98 5.98 3.76 8.51
C GLU A 98 4.69 4.16 7.79
N GLY A 99 4.67 4.11 6.46
CA GLY A 99 3.51 4.46 5.65
C GLY A 99 3.20 5.96 5.63
N ASN A 100 4.15 6.84 5.95
CA ASN A 100 4.02 8.30 5.86
C ASN A 100 4.32 8.84 4.45
N ALA A 101 4.93 8.02 3.58
CA ALA A 101 5.18 8.33 2.18
C ALA A 101 4.95 7.10 1.28
N VAL A 102 4.74 7.33 0.00
CA VAL A 102 4.67 6.29 -1.04
C VAL A 102 5.92 6.35 -1.91
N VAL A 103 6.32 5.24 -2.50
CA VAL A 103 7.47 5.20 -3.40
C VAL A 103 7.10 5.85 -4.73
N ASP A 104 7.91 6.82 -5.15
CA ASP A 104 7.76 7.46 -6.44
C ASP A 104 8.43 6.60 -7.52
N ARG A 105 7.63 5.83 -8.26
CA ARG A 105 8.11 4.88 -9.26
C ARG A 105 8.86 5.57 -10.40
N ASP A 106 8.50 6.81 -10.72
CA ASP A 106 9.08 7.56 -11.82
C ASP A 106 10.49 8.07 -11.47
N SER A 107 10.75 8.40 -10.20
CA SER A 107 12.06 8.88 -9.75
C SER A 107 12.91 7.84 -9.05
N LEU A 108 12.39 6.63 -8.79
CA LEU A 108 13.08 5.57 -8.05
C LEU A 108 14.42 5.14 -8.65
N TYR A 109 14.62 5.32 -9.96
CA TYR A 109 15.90 5.03 -10.61
C TYR A 109 17.06 5.88 -10.07
N ASN A 110 16.76 7.08 -9.53
CA ASN A 110 17.73 7.96 -8.91
C ASN A 110 18.22 7.47 -7.54
N CYS A 111 17.48 6.57 -6.90
CA CYS A 111 17.87 5.93 -5.63
C CYS A 111 18.23 4.47 -5.87
N TYR A 112 19.11 4.22 -6.85
CA TYR A 112 19.41 2.87 -7.32
C TYR A 112 19.87 1.92 -6.20
N GLU A 113 20.77 2.38 -5.32
CA GLU A 113 21.31 1.56 -4.23
C GLU A 113 20.26 1.13 -3.20
N THR A 114 19.29 2.00 -2.92
CA THR A 114 18.23 1.81 -1.91
C THR A 114 16.91 1.38 -2.52
N ARG A 115 16.84 1.23 -3.85
CA ARG A 115 15.63 0.91 -4.62
C ARG A 115 14.86 -0.28 -4.04
N THR A 116 15.54 -1.40 -3.84
CA THR A 116 14.92 -2.62 -3.32
C THR A 116 14.38 -2.40 -1.91
N GLN A 117 15.09 -1.63 -1.08
CA GLN A 117 14.66 -1.33 0.30
C GLN A 117 13.39 -0.49 0.32
N TYR A 118 13.26 0.50 -0.56
CA TYR A 118 12.03 1.28 -0.70
C TYR A 118 10.83 0.41 -1.10
N LEU A 119 11.01 -0.47 -2.09
CA LEU A 119 9.96 -1.36 -2.57
C LEU A 119 9.48 -2.33 -1.48
N ILE A 120 10.43 -2.93 -0.75
CA ILE A 120 10.13 -3.80 0.39
C ILE A 120 9.46 -3.01 1.52
N GLY A 121 9.98 -1.82 1.85
CA GLY A 121 9.44 -0.95 2.88
C GLY A 121 7.98 -0.57 2.61
N GLU A 122 7.66 -0.20 1.38
CA GLU A 122 6.29 0.14 0.97
C GLU A 122 5.36 -1.07 1.05
N ALA A 123 5.80 -2.23 0.55
CA ALA A 123 5.02 -3.46 0.62
C ALA A 123 4.72 -3.86 2.07
N ASN A 124 5.71 -3.74 2.97
CA ASN A 124 5.52 -3.99 4.39
C ASN A 124 4.56 -3.01 5.04
N ALA A 125 4.69 -1.71 4.75
CA ALA A 125 3.79 -0.69 5.28
C ALA A 125 2.33 -0.90 4.82
N LYS A 126 2.14 -1.33 3.56
CA LYS A 126 0.83 -1.75 3.02
C LYS A 126 0.27 -2.96 3.77
N ASN A 127 1.06 -4.02 3.88
CA ASN A 127 0.66 -5.27 4.55
C ASN A 127 0.30 -5.04 6.03
N GLN A 128 1.04 -4.16 6.71
CA GLN A 128 0.80 -3.82 8.12
C GLN A 128 -0.22 -2.69 8.32
N ARG A 129 -0.76 -2.14 7.23
CA ARG A 129 -1.76 -1.06 7.26
C ARG A 129 -1.28 0.15 8.06
N LEU A 130 -0.08 0.63 7.79
CA LEU A 130 0.52 1.77 8.49
C LEU A 130 0.22 3.11 7.78
N GLY A 131 0.08 4.19 8.55
CA GLY A 131 -0.04 5.56 8.03
C GLY A 131 -1.10 5.73 6.93
N LEU A 132 -0.67 6.13 5.74
CA LEU A 132 -1.49 6.31 4.54
C LEU A 132 -2.30 5.04 4.17
N TRP A 133 -1.77 3.87 4.50
CA TRP A 133 -2.40 2.57 4.24
C TRP A 133 -3.46 2.20 5.30
N GLN A 134 -3.63 3.01 6.35
CA GLN A 134 -4.80 2.90 7.24
C GLN A 134 -6.08 3.39 6.54
N GLN A 135 -5.95 4.38 5.64
CA GLN A 135 -7.08 5.01 4.95
C GLN A 135 -7.43 4.40 3.60
N SER A 136 -6.65 3.47 3.06
CA SER A 136 -7.11 2.64 1.93
C SER A 136 -8.46 2.00 2.26
N ASN A 137 -8.71 1.71 3.55
CA ASN A 137 -10.01 1.33 4.06
C ASN A 137 -11.00 2.46 4.32
N LYS A 138 -10.67 3.76 4.48
CA LYS A 138 -11.72 4.78 4.62
C LYS A 138 -12.42 5.13 3.30
N LYS A 139 -11.71 5.01 2.16
CA LYS A 139 -12.35 5.05 0.83
C LYS A 139 -12.91 3.69 0.36
N MET A 140 -12.53 2.57 1.01
CA MET A 140 -13.20 1.26 0.83
C MET A 140 -14.32 0.97 1.86
N ASN A 141 -14.41 1.74 2.95
CA ASN A 141 -15.47 1.67 3.97
C ASN A 141 -16.68 2.54 3.60
N GLN A 142 -16.61 3.33 2.53
CA GLN A 142 -17.75 3.40 1.63
C GLN A 142 -17.62 2.19 0.72
N SER A 143 -18.09 1.05 1.19
CA SER A 143 -18.17 -0.18 0.42
C SER A 143 -18.84 0.14 -0.91
N LYS A 144 -18.05 0.40 -1.96
CA LYS A 144 -18.57 0.76 -3.27
C LYS A 144 -19.30 -0.48 -3.77
N THR A 145 -20.59 -0.44 -3.54
CA THR A 145 -21.48 -1.52 -3.89
C THR A 145 -21.42 -1.63 -5.41
N SER A 146 -21.01 -2.80 -5.88
CA SER A 146 -20.80 -3.08 -7.28
C SER A 146 -21.92 -3.98 -7.75
N THR A 147 -22.59 -3.58 -8.82
CA THR A 147 -23.54 -4.42 -9.54
C THR A 147 -22.78 -5.19 -10.60
N LEU A 148 -22.78 -6.52 -10.50
CA LEU A 148 -22.04 -7.41 -11.38
C LEU A 148 -23.00 -8.44 -11.99
N ARG A 149 -22.76 -8.80 -13.25
CA ARG A 149 -23.54 -9.81 -13.97
C ARG A 149 -22.63 -10.94 -14.40
N GLY A 150 -23.17 -12.16 -14.36
CA GLY A 150 -22.50 -13.32 -14.90
C GLY A 150 -23.11 -14.63 -14.40
N LYS A 151 -22.46 -15.72 -14.77
CA LYS A 151 -22.89 -17.06 -14.39
C LYS A 151 -22.38 -17.40 -12.99
N LEU A 152 -23.29 -17.74 -12.08
CA LEU A 152 -22.92 -18.24 -10.76
C LEU A 152 -22.51 -19.72 -10.86
N ILE A 153 -21.34 -20.04 -10.34
CA ILE A 153 -20.80 -21.39 -10.26
C ILE A 153 -20.56 -21.73 -8.80
N TYR A 154 -21.12 -22.86 -8.37
CA TYR A 154 -20.81 -23.47 -7.09
C TYR A 154 -19.85 -24.65 -7.30
N GLU A 155 -18.76 -24.67 -6.55
CA GLU A 155 -17.84 -25.79 -6.44
C GLU A 155 -17.80 -26.26 -4.99
N GLU A 156 -18.03 -27.56 -4.78
CA GLU A 156 -17.92 -28.13 -3.44
C GLU A 156 -16.46 -28.16 -2.98
N ILE A 157 -16.23 -27.71 -1.74
CA ILE A 157 -14.91 -27.74 -1.13
C ILE A 157 -14.57 -29.20 -0.82
N PRO A 158 -13.41 -29.72 -1.27
CA PRO A 158 -13.03 -31.09 -1.00
C PRO A 158 -12.85 -31.32 0.52
N PRO A 159 -13.17 -32.52 1.03
CA PRO A 159 -13.12 -32.83 2.47
C PRO A 159 -11.70 -32.93 3.06
N VAL A 160 -10.66 -32.83 2.23
CA VAL A 160 -9.24 -32.96 2.62
C VAL A 160 -8.58 -31.60 2.81
N MET A 161 -7.58 -31.52 3.69
CA MET A 161 -6.75 -30.33 3.91
C MET A 161 -5.92 -29.98 2.67
N SER A 162 -6.55 -29.28 1.72
CA SER A 162 -5.91 -28.70 0.54
C SER A 162 -5.90 -27.18 0.65
N ALA A 163 -5.00 -26.49 -0.05
CA ALA A 163 -4.98 -25.02 -0.09
C ALA A 163 -6.37 -24.44 -0.44
N ARG A 164 -7.10 -25.08 -1.36
CA ARG A 164 -8.48 -24.72 -1.74
C ARG A 164 -9.47 -24.84 -0.58
N ALA A 165 -9.31 -25.84 0.29
CA ALA A 165 -10.15 -26.01 1.47
C ALA A 165 -9.91 -24.92 2.52
N TYR A 166 -8.67 -24.44 2.64
CA TYR A 166 -8.36 -23.33 3.53
C TYR A 166 -8.91 -21.99 3.03
N GLU A 167 -8.82 -21.69 1.73
CA GLU A 167 -9.39 -20.46 1.14
C GLU A 167 -10.92 -20.38 1.24
N GLY A 168 -11.58 -21.55 1.34
CA GLY A 168 -13.04 -21.64 1.44
C GLY A 168 -13.78 -21.10 0.22
N ASN A 169 -13.12 -21.09 -0.94
CA ASN A 169 -13.66 -20.53 -2.19
C ASN A 169 -14.64 -21.54 -2.81
N GLU A 170 -15.94 -21.34 -2.56
CA GLU A 170 -17.01 -22.24 -3.03
C GLU A 170 -17.93 -21.63 -4.09
N PHE A 171 -18.06 -20.30 -4.14
CA PHE A 171 -18.93 -19.63 -5.10
C PHE A 171 -18.12 -18.70 -5.98
N PHE A 172 -18.42 -18.74 -7.27
CA PHE A 172 -17.76 -17.93 -8.26
C PHE A 172 -18.78 -17.24 -9.17
N LEU A 173 -18.50 -15.99 -9.53
CA LEU A 173 -19.18 -15.31 -10.62
C LEU A 173 -18.26 -15.31 -11.83
N ILE A 174 -18.69 -15.98 -12.90
CA ILE A 174 -17.99 -15.96 -14.17
C ILE A 174 -18.53 -14.79 -14.99
N THR A 175 -17.71 -13.77 -15.19
CA THR A 175 -18.09 -12.56 -15.93
C THR A 175 -17.49 -12.57 -17.33
N ASN A 176 -18.05 -11.80 -18.24
CA ASN A 176 -17.51 -11.62 -19.60
C ASN A 176 -16.39 -10.56 -19.67
N SER A 177 -15.81 -10.16 -18.52
CA SER A 177 -14.82 -9.09 -18.42
C SER A 177 -13.40 -9.61 -18.63
N PRO A 178 -12.67 -9.19 -19.68
CA PRO A 178 -11.34 -9.71 -19.99
C PRO A 178 -10.29 -9.48 -18.89
N LYS A 179 -10.55 -8.57 -17.94
CA LYS A 179 -9.66 -8.32 -16.79
C LYS A 179 -9.99 -9.17 -15.56
N GLN A 180 -11.23 -9.66 -15.43
CA GLN A 180 -11.74 -10.30 -14.21
C GLN A 180 -12.82 -11.36 -14.55
N ASN A 181 -12.40 -12.43 -15.23
CA ASN A 181 -13.34 -13.48 -15.69
C ASN A 181 -13.92 -14.34 -14.56
N ARG A 182 -13.29 -14.41 -13.39
CA ARG A 182 -13.73 -15.28 -12.28
C ARG A 182 -13.58 -14.57 -10.94
N LEU A 183 -14.70 -14.23 -10.32
CA LEU A 183 -14.76 -13.52 -9.04
C LEU A 183 -15.20 -14.46 -7.93
N VAL A 184 -14.56 -14.43 -6.77
CA VAL A 184 -14.99 -15.18 -5.58
C VAL A 184 -16.16 -14.47 -4.92
N LEU A 185 -17.26 -15.18 -4.68
CA LEU A 185 -18.41 -14.68 -3.94
C LEU A 185 -18.40 -15.22 -2.53
N ARG A 186 -18.80 -14.38 -1.57
CA ARG A 186 -18.97 -14.74 -0.16
C ARG A 186 -20.43 -14.54 0.23
N PRO A 187 -21.04 -15.51 0.94
CA PRO A 187 -22.37 -15.33 1.49
C PRO A 187 -22.37 -14.20 2.53
N SER A 188 -23.56 -13.67 2.80
CA SER A 188 -23.78 -12.61 3.78
C SER A 188 -24.99 -12.93 4.66
N VAL A 189 -25.31 -12.01 5.57
CA VAL A 189 -26.55 -12.09 6.36
C VAL A 189 -27.78 -11.97 5.44
N GLN A 190 -27.68 -11.22 4.34
CA GLN A 190 -28.77 -10.97 3.40
C GLN A 190 -28.93 -12.09 2.36
N VAL A 191 -27.83 -12.70 1.93
CA VAL A 191 -27.80 -13.75 0.92
C VAL A 191 -27.08 -14.97 1.48
N SER A 192 -27.87 -15.98 1.82
CA SER A 192 -27.38 -17.18 2.49
C SER A 192 -26.59 -18.10 1.55
N ARG A 193 -25.74 -18.95 2.15
CA ARG A 193 -25.00 -20.01 1.44
C ARG A 193 -25.94 -20.95 0.67
N SER A 194 -27.08 -21.32 1.25
CA SER A 194 -28.07 -22.20 0.58
C SER A 194 -28.71 -21.53 -0.63
N GLN A 195 -29.03 -20.24 -0.54
CA GLN A 195 -29.56 -19.47 -1.66
C GLN A 195 -28.57 -19.41 -2.83
N LEU A 196 -27.28 -19.14 -2.56
CA LEU A 196 -26.25 -19.16 -3.60
C LEU A 196 -26.13 -20.55 -4.26
N ARG A 197 -26.21 -21.64 -3.48
CA ARG A 197 -26.21 -23.01 -4.03
C ARG A 197 -27.38 -23.28 -4.97
N THR A 198 -28.59 -22.81 -4.64
CA THR A 198 -29.76 -22.99 -5.52
C THR A 198 -29.64 -22.29 -6.87
N LEU A 199 -28.79 -21.27 -6.95
CA LEU A 199 -28.53 -20.49 -8.17
C LEU A 199 -27.32 -21.01 -8.96
N ASN A 200 -26.78 -22.18 -8.62
CA ASN A 200 -25.69 -22.78 -9.37
C ASN A 200 -26.05 -22.95 -10.85
N ASN A 201 -25.11 -22.60 -11.73
CA ASN A 201 -25.23 -22.58 -13.17
C ASN A 201 -26.30 -21.62 -13.73
N LYS A 202 -26.78 -20.65 -12.94
CA LYS A 202 -27.71 -19.61 -13.41
C LYS A 202 -26.98 -18.31 -13.72
N GLU A 203 -27.50 -17.57 -14.71
CA GLU A 203 -27.13 -16.18 -14.93
C GLU A 203 -27.76 -15.33 -13.82
N VAL A 204 -26.95 -14.49 -13.18
CA VAL A 204 -27.37 -13.68 -12.05
C VAL A 204 -26.85 -12.25 -12.18
N GLU A 205 -27.61 -11.32 -11.62
CA GLU A 205 -27.12 -10.00 -11.25
C GLU A 205 -26.96 -9.96 -9.74
N ILE A 206 -25.77 -9.59 -9.27
CA ILE A 206 -25.47 -9.42 -7.85
C ILE A 206 -25.18 -7.97 -7.55
N THR A 207 -25.55 -7.58 -6.34
CA THR A 207 -25.10 -6.36 -5.70
C THR A 207 -24.15 -6.79 -4.59
N ALA A 208 -22.88 -6.42 -4.66
CA ALA A 208 -21.88 -6.94 -3.74
C ALA A 208 -20.85 -5.89 -3.34
N VAL A 209 -20.20 -6.15 -2.21
CA VAL A 209 -19.11 -5.36 -1.65
C VAL A 209 -17.86 -6.22 -1.62
N TYR A 210 -16.77 -5.73 -2.16
CA TYR A 210 -15.49 -6.43 -2.04
C TYR A 210 -14.94 -6.30 -0.62
N VAL A 211 -14.52 -7.42 -0.06
CA VAL A 211 -13.91 -7.54 1.27
C VAL A 211 -12.52 -8.11 1.10
N GLU A 212 -11.51 -7.39 1.59
CA GLU A 212 -10.13 -7.87 1.61
C GLU A 212 -9.97 -9.03 2.60
N GLY A 213 -9.13 -10.00 2.24
CA GLY A 213 -8.78 -11.10 3.13
C GLY A 213 -8.04 -10.61 4.39
N THR A 214 -8.22 -11.35 5.47
CA THR A 214 -7.44 -11.18 6.71
C THR A 214 -6.32 -12.20 6.75
N ARG A 215 -5.13 -11.80 7.19
CA ARG A 215 -3.99 -12.71 7.33
C ARG A 215 -3.94 -13.25 8.77
N PRO A 216 -4.19 -14.55 9.00
CA PRO A 216 -4.08 -15.14 10.32
C PRO A 216 -2.63 -15.08 10.83
N SER A 217 -2.46 -15.14 12.15
CA SER A 217 -1.13 -15.26 12.75
C SER A 217 -0.70 -16.74 12.72
N PRO A 218 0.44 -17.07 12.10
CA PRO A 218 0.89 -18.47 11.97
C PRO A 218 1.23 -19.12 13.32
N THR A 219 1.48 -18.33 14.36
CA THR A 219 1.74 -18.81 15.72
C THR A 219 0.47 -19.08 16.53
N LYS A 220 -0.69 -18.57 16.09
CA LYS A 220 -1.97 -18.70 16.80
C LYS A 220 -2.96 -19.61 16.08
N THR A 221 -2.81 -19.83 14.78
CA THR A 221 -3.79 -20.56 13.97
C THR A 221 -3.09 -21.27 12.82
N ALA A 222 -3.39 -22.55 12.63
CA ALA A 222 -2.92 -23.31 11.48
C ALA A 222 -3.48 -22.71 10.19
N CYS A 223 -2.60 -22.43 9.24
CA CYS A 223 -2.91 -21.80 7.97
C CYS A 223 -1.96 -22.30 6.88
N PRO A 224 -2.33 -22.27 5.59
CA PRO A 224 -1.38 -22.42 4.51
C PRO A 224 -0.43 -21.23 4.51
N ILE A 225 0.85 -21.50 4.31
CA ILE A 225 1.90 -20.48 4.30
C ILE A 225 2.39 -20.21 2.88
N GLU A 226 2.74 -18.95 2.62
CA GLU A 226 3.52 -18.54 1.46
C GLU A 226 4.99 -18.94 1.64
N PHE A 227 5.80 -18.81 0.58
CA PHE A 227 7.25 -19.08 0.62
C PHE A 227 8.02 -18.27 1.66
N ASN A 228 7.48 -17.14 2.10
CA ASN A 228 8.04 -16.28 3.15
C ASN A 228 7.65 -16.72 4.59
N GLY A 229 6.91 -17.84 4.74
CA GLY A 229 6.45 -18.36 6.02
C GLY A 229 5.22 -17.66 6.62
N GLN A 230 4.61 -16.71 5.92
CA GLN A 230 3.40 -16.00 6.38
C GLN A 230 2.14 -16.72 5.89
N CYS A 231 1.07 -16.69 6.69
CA CYS A 231 -0.23 -17.24 6.25
C CYS A 231 -0.71 -16.57 4.97
N ILE A 232 -1.33 -17.33 4.07
CA ILE A 232 -2.09 -16.75 2.96
C ILE A 232 -3.30 -15.94 3.52
N PRO A 233 -3.71 -14.82 2.87
CA PRO A 233 -4.91 -14.10 3.26
C PRO A 233 -6.16 -14.98 3.11
N GLN A 234 -7.08 -14.87 4.08
CA GLN A 234 -8.30 -15.67 4.18
C GLN A 234 -9.55 -14.80 4.17
N GLY A 235 -10.60 -15.27 3.50
CA GLY A 235 -11.90 -14.59 3.46
C GLY A 235 -12.01 -13.45 2.44
N GLU A 236 -11.03 -13.29 1.56
CA GLU A 236 -11.10 -12.34 0.44
C GLU A 236 -12.26 -12.69 -0.50
N GLY A 237 -13.00 -11.70 -0.98
CA GLY A 237 -14.01 -11.86 -2.02
C GLY A 237 -15.15 -10.85 -1.98
N TYR A 238 -16.11 -11.00 -2.89
CA TYR A 238 -17.29 -10.16 -2.97
C TYR A 238 -18.39 -10.68 -2.04
N GLN A 239 -18.63 -9.98 -0.94
CA GLN A 239 -19.77 -10.24 -0.05
C GLN A 239 -21.07 -9.82 -0.73
N VAL A 240 -21.93 -10.80 -1.00
CA VAL A 240 -23.17 -10.62 -1.79
C VAL A 240 -24.26 -10.00 -0.91
N LEU A 241 -24.69 -8.78 -1.22
CA LEU A 241 -25.76 -8.09 -0.48
C LEU A 241 -27.16 -8.38 -1.07
N SER A 242 -27.25 -8.55 -2.39
CA SER A 242 -28.45 -9.04 -3.06
C SER A 242 -28.09 -9.83 -4.31
N ILE A 243 -29.00 -10.69 -4.74
CA ILE A 243 -28.85 -11.52 -5.93
C ILE A 243 -30.20 -11.72 -6.61
N VAL A 244 -30.24 -11.57 -7.93
CA VAL A 244 -31.42 -11.79 -8.76
C VAL A 244 -31.03 -12.71 -9.91
N GLN A 245 -31.82 -13.76 -10.13
CA GLN A 245 -31.65 -14.62 -11.31
C GLN A 245 -32.16 -13.88 -12.54
N LEU A 246 -31.33 -13.82 -13.59
CA LEU A 246 -31.72 -13.31 -14.89
C LEU A 246 -32.50 -14.39 -15.66
N LYS A 247 -33.53 -13.96 -16.39
CA LYS A 247 -34.33 -14.85 -17.24
C LYS A 247 -33.62 -15.18 -18.54
#